data_AF-A0A7I7UHQ1-F1
#
_entry.id   AF-A0A7I7UHQ1-F1
#
_cell.length_a   1.000
_cell.length_b   1.000
_cell.length_c   1.000
_cell.angle_alpha   90.00
_cell.angle_beta   90.00
_cell.angle_gamma   90.00
#
_symmetry.space_group_name_H-M   'P 1'
#
loop_
_entity.id
_entity.type
_entity.pdbx_description
1 polymer ?
#
loop_
_entity_poly.entity_id
_entity_poly.type
_entity_poly.pdbx_seq_one_letter_code
_entity_poly.pdbx_strand_id
1 'polypeptide(L)'
;MENMNITAQRLCVWAGPLMIAVWALSFIFLCRFIPPPHPSNSRERTVELFSQHTGLIKLGLVISVFACALLVPFCAAIAAQMRRMEGVRSVFAQSQLVSGGLLCVEFLLPFAIWQTALYRLHEWNPETVQMLNDMAWLMFLGIISSACCQVASIGVAILLDKSAKPVFPRWAGYYNIWVSMMWVPAGIIPFFKDGPMAWNGVFAWWIPLLVYFSWFTVMVVLLLRAIADDERQQNRAREHALAMPVREAVA
;
A
#
# COMPACT_ATOMS: atom_id res chain seq x y z
N MET A 1 -7.91 -10.52 -27.54
CA MET A 1 -7.77 -10.17 -26.11
C MET A 1 -8.73 -11.07 -25.35
N GLU A 2 -8.22 -11.98 -24.53
CA GLU A 2 -9.06 -12.81 -23.65
C GLU A 2 -10.01 -11.93 -22.84
N ASN A 3 -11.26 -12.36 -22.67
CA ASN A 3 -12.27 -11.66 -21.89
C ASN A 3 -11.76 -11.46 -20.45
N MET A 4 -11.22 -10.27 -20.20
CA MET A 4 -10.74 -9.87 -18.90
C MET A 4 -11.89 -9.74 -17.91
N ASN A 5 -11.76 -10.38 -16.74
CA ASN A 5 -12.80 -10.37 -15.70
C ASN A 5 -12.86 -9.01 -14.99
N ILE A 6 -13.74 -8.13 -15.48
CA ILE A 6 -13.95 -6.76 -14.98
C ILE A 6 -14.38 -6.75 -13.50
N THR A 7 -15.27 -7.68 -13.11
CA THR A 7 -15.78 -7.77 -11.75
C THR A 7 -14.66 -8.08 -10.76
N ALA A 8 -13.81 -9.07 -11.06
CA ALA A 8 -12.68 -9.44 -10.20
C ALA A 8 -11.72 -8.25 -10.01
N GLN A 9 -11.39 -7.52 -11.08
CA GLN A 9 -10.53 -6.34 -10.96
C GLN A 9 -11.14 -5.24 -10.11
N ARG A 10 -12.44 -4.94 -10.28
CA ARG A 10 -13.12 -3.92 -9.45
C ARG A 10 -13.09 -4.30 -7.97
N LEU A 11 -13.36 -5.56 -7.64
CA LEU A 11 -13.26 -6.06 -6.25
C LEU A 11 -11.85 -5.88 -5.71
N CYS A 12 -10.83 -6.23 -6.50
CA CYS A 12 -9.43 -6.04 -6.12
C CYS A 12 -9.06 -4.56 -5.91
N VAL A 13 -9.57 -3.64 -6.74
CA VAL A 13 -9.36 -2.20 -6.53
C VAL A 13 -10.04 -1.73 -5.25
N TRP A 14 -11.28 -2.13 -5.00
CA TRP A 14 -12.04 -1.72 -3.80
C TRP A 14 -11.53 -2.33 -2.48
N ALA A 15 -10.81 -3.45 -2.54
CA ALA A 15 -10.06 -3.96 -1.40
C ALA A 15 -9.07 -2.92 -0.86
N GLY A 16 -8.55 -2.05 -1.72
CA GLY A 16 -7.65 -0.96 -1.34
C GLY A 16 -8.29 0.11 -0.44
N PRO A 17 -9.33 0.84 -0.88
CA PRO A 17 -10.03 1.79 -0.02
C PRO A 17 -10.57 1.16 1.27
N LEU A 18 -11.04 -0.09 1.21
CA LEU A 18 -11.45 -0.83 2.41
C LEU A 18 -10.29 -1.04 3.37
N MET A 19 -9.13 -1.47 2.87
CA MET A 19 -7.89 -1.56 3.65
C MET A 19 -7.58 -0.24 4.34
N ILE A 20 -7.49 0.85 3.57
CA ILE A 20 -7.10 2.16 4.09
C ILE A 20 -8.07 2.63 5.18
N ALA A 21 -9.37 2.51 4.94
CA ALA A 21 -10.38 2.93 5.91
C ALA A 21 -10.28 2.10 7.19
N VAL A 22 -10.30 0.77 7.09
CA VAL A 22 -10.26 -0.12 8.27
C VAL A 22 -8.96 0.04 9.04
N TRP A 23 -7.83 0.12 8.32
CA TRP A 23 -6.52 0.31 8.92
C TRP A 23 -6.41 1.66 9.62
N ALA A 24 -6.77 2.77 8.95
CA ALA A 24 -6.67 4.11 9.52
C ALA A 24 -7.59 4.27 10.73
N LEU A 25 -8.83 3.76 10.66
CA LEU A 25 -9.76 3.80 11.79
C LEU A 25 -9.20 3.04 13.00
N SER A 26 -8.65 1.84 12.80
CA SER A 26 -8.01 1.08 13.88
C SER A 26 -6.78 1.78 14.44
N PHE A 27 -5.88 2.27 13.57
CA PHE A 27 -4.62 2.86 14.00
C PHE A 27 -4.82 4.20 14.74
N ILE A 28 -5.81 5.00 14.32
CA ILE A 28 -6.16 6.28 14.94
C ILE A 28 -6.97 6.08 16.22
N PHE A 29 -8.08 5.33 16.16
CA PHE A 29 -9.06 5.33 17.25
C PHE A 29 -8.85 4.21 18.27
N LEU A 30 -8.42 3.02 17.82
CA LEU A 30 -8.22 1.87 18.70
C LEU A 30 -6.81 1.86 19.27
N CYS A 31 -5.79 1.94 18.40
CA CYS A 31 -4.38 1.98 18.83
C CYS A 31 -3.98 3.34 19.40
N ARG A 32 -4.55 4.44 18.88
CA ARG A 32 -4.15 5.83 19.20
C ARG A 32 -2.67 6.09 18.93
N PHE A 33 -2.17 5.52 17.83
CA PHE A 33 -0.78 5.65 17.39
C PHE A 33 -0.58 6.84 16.43
N ILE A 34 -1.62 7.67 16.22
CA ILE A 34 -1.53 8.90 15.44
C ILE A 34 -1.82 10.10 16.36
N PRO A 35 -0.85 11.02 16.59
CA PRO A 35 0.55 10.93 16.14
C PRO A 35 1.34 9.82 16.87
N PRO A 36 2.47 9.35 16.29
CA PRO A 36 3.31 8.35 16.92
C PRO A 36 3.83 8.79 18.29
N PRO A 37 4.04 7.86 19.23
CA PRO A 37 4.71 8.15 20.49
C PRO A 37 6.12 8.68 20.22
N HIS A 38 6.63 9.55 21.11
CA HIS A 38 7.94 10.16 20.94
C HIS A 38 9.08 9.12 21.08
N PRO A 39 10.10 9.10 20.21
CA PRO A 39 11.23 8.18 20.37
C PRO A 39 12.05 8.38 21.64
N SER A 40 12.08 9.61 22.17
CA SER A 40 12.74 9.94 23.45
C SER A 40 11.83 9.80 24.69
N ASN A 41 10.66 9.17 24.56
CA ASN A 41 9.85 8.79 25.73
C ASN A 41 10.69 7.94 26.71
N SER A 42 10.47 8.12 28.01
CA SER A 42 11.03 7.19 28.99
C SER A 42 10.39 5.81 28.83
N ARG A 43 11.09 4.77 29.28
CA ARG A 43 10.64 3.38 29.17
C ARG A 43 9.33 3.17 29.94
N GLU A 44 9.24 3.78 31.11
CA GLU A 44 8.07 3.78 31.98
C GLU A 44 6.90 4.48 31.31
N ARG A 45 7.16 5.59 30.62
CA ARG A 45 6.14 6.30 29.86
C ARG A 45 5.57 5.46 28.72
N THR A 46 6.40 4.69 28.01
CA THR A 46 5.94 3.77 26.97
C THR A 46 5.04 2.67 27.54
N VAL A 47 5.41 2.08 28.69
CA VAL A 47 4.56 1.11 29.39
C VAL A 47 3.24 1.74 29.80
N GLU A 48 3.27 2.95 30.36
CA GLU A 48 2.08 3.68 30.79
C GLU A 48 1.11 3.92 29.60
N LEU A 49 1.62 4.40 28.47
CA LEU A 49 0.82 4.64 27.26
C LEU A 49 0.09 3.37 26.79
N PHE A 50 0.79 2.23 26.78
CA PHE A 50 0.19 0.95 26.42
C PHE A 50 -0.82 0.47 27.47
N SER A 51 -0.57 0.74 28.76
CA SER A 51 -1.41 0.29 29.88
C SER A 51 -2.79 0.96 29.91
N GLN A 52 -2.91 2.21 29.45
CA GLN A 52 -4.16 2.97 29.54
C GLN A 52 -5.33 2.33 28.78
N HIS A 53 -5.06 1.68 27.65
CA HIS A 53 -6.10 1.10 26.77
C HIS A 53 -5.68 -0.24 26.14
N THR A 54 -4.90 -1.05 26.86
CA THR A 54 -4.28 -2.30 26.35
C THR A 54 -5.21 -3.16 25.49
N GLY A 55 -6.46 -3.38 25.94
CA GLY A 55 -7.43 -4.20 25.23
C GLY A 55 -7.82 -3.62 23.85
N LEU A 56 -8.03 -2.31 23.77
CA LEU A 56 -8.34 -1.63 22.51
C LEU A 56 -7.13 -1.60 21.57
N ILE A 57 -5.92 -1.41 22.09
CA ILE A 57 -4.71 -1.47 21.26
C ILE A 57 -4.54 -2.87 20.67
N LYS A 58 -4.70 -3.93 21.48
CA LYS A 58 -4.66 -5.32 20.99
C LYS A 58 -5.69 -5.57 19.89
N LEU A 59 -6.94 -5.14 20.10
CA LEU A 59 -8.00 -5.27 19.10
C LEU A 59 -7.65 -4.51 17.81
N GLY A 60 -7.18 -3.27 17.93
CA GLY A 60 -6.76 -2.43 16.81
C GLY A 60 -5.65 -3.10 15.99
N LEU A 61 -4.62 -3.64 16.66
CA LEU A 61 -3.53 -4.35 15.99
C LEU A 61 -4.01 -5.61 15.26
N VAL A 62 -4.94 -6.38 15.84
CA VAL A 62 -5.52 -7.56 15.17
C VAL A 62 -6.29 -7.13 13.92
N ILE A 63 -7.11 -6.09 14.01
CA ILE A 63 -7.86 -5.56 12.86
C ILE A 63 -6.90 -5.04 11.79
N SER A 64 -5.84 -4.31 12.18
CA SER A 64 -4.82 -3.78 11.25
C SER A 64 -4.10 -4.91 10.50
N VAL A 65 -3.80 -6.03 11.15
CA VAL A 65 -3.20 -7.22 10.50
C VAL A 65 -4.09 -7.73 9.36
N PHE A 66 -5.38 -7.93 9.62
CA PHE A 66 -6.32 -8.38 8.58
C PHE A 66 -6.54 -7.33 7.49
N ALA A 67 -6.60 -6.05 7.87
CA ALA A 67 -6.75 -4.96 6.92
C ALA A 67 -5.58 -4.94 5.93
N CYS A 68 -4.33 -4.99 6.41
CA CYS A 68 -3.14 -4.91 5.55
C CYS A 68 -3.06 -6.03 4.50
N ALA A 69 -3.62 -7.21 4.76
CA ALA A 69 -3.68 -8.29 3.78
C ALA A 69 -4.47 -7.91 2.51
N LEU A 70 -5.40 -6.95 2.60
CA LEU A 70 -6.16 -6.40 1.47
C LEU A 70 -5.30 -5.54 0.53
N LEU A 71 -4.04 -5.24 0.88
CA LEU A 71 -3.08 -4.61 -0.04
C LEU A 71 -2.74 -5.54 -1.21
N VAL A 72 -2.68 -6.86 -0.98
CA VAL A 72 -2.32 -7.86 -1.99
C VAL A 72 -3.25 -7.83 -3.21
N PRO A 73 -4.58 -7.93 -3.06
CA PRO A 73 -5.48 -7.82 -4.22
C PRO A 73 -5.39 -6.45 -4.91
N PHE A 74 -5.20 -5.35 -4.17
CA PHE A 74 -4.99 -4.03 -4.77
C PHE A 74 -3.75 -4.00 -5.68
N CYS A 75 -2.63 -4.54 -5.19
CA CYS A 75 -1.40 -4.70 -5.97
C CYS A 75 -1.61 -5.60 -7.20
N ALA A 76 -2.42 -6.66 -7.09
CA ALA A 76 -2.75 -7.53 -8.21
C ALA A 76 -3.56 -6.81 -9.30
N ALA A 77 -4.47 -5.90 -8.94
CA ALA A 77 -5.19 -5.06 -9.91
C ALA A 77 -4.24 -4.11 -10.66
N ILE A 78 -3.27 -3.52 -9.97
CA ILE A 78 -2.21 -2.71 -10.61
C ILE A 78 -1.43 -3.57 -11.60
N ALA A 79 -0.95 -4.73 -11.17
CA ALA A 79 -0.18 -5.64 -12.03
C ALA A 79 -0.98 -6.07 -13.28
N ALA A 80 -2.27 -6.35 -13.14
CA ALA A 80 -3.14 -6.70 -14.27
C ALA A 80 -3.19 -5.59 -15.32
N GLN A 81 -3.30 -4.33 -14.89
CA GLN A 81 -3.30 -3.18 -15.78
C GLN A 81 -1.90 -2.92 -16.36
N MET A 82 -0.84 -3.10 -15.57
CA MET A 82 0.54 -2.97 -16.06
C MET A 82 0.92 -3.98 -17.14
N ARG A 83 0.38 -5.20 -17.07
CA ARG A 83 0.63 -6.23 -18.09
C ARG A 83 0.16 -5.83 -19.49
N ARG A 84 -0.80 -4.90 -19.58
CA ARG A 84 -1.26 -4.34 -20.86
C ARG A 84 -0.25 -3.37 -21.48
N MET A 85 0.62 -2.76 -20.66
CA MET A 85 1.67 -1.84 -21.10
C MET A 85 2.89 -2.61 -21.64
N GLU A 86 3.31 -3.69 -20.98
CA GLU A 86 4.54 -4.44 -21.32
C GLU A 86 4.31 -5.72 -22.15
N GLY A 87 3.11 -6.31 -22.11
CA GLY A 87 2.80 -7.56 -22.81
C GLY A 87 3.22 -8.83 -22.05
N VAL A 88 3.54 -9.91 -22.76
CA VAL A 88 3.71 -11.25 -22.16
C VAL A 88 4.84 -11.30 -21.11
N ARG A 89 5.92 -10.55 -21.30
CA ARG A 89 7.07 -10.49 -20.38
C ARG A 89 7.07 -9.15 -19.62
N SER A 90 6.09 -8.99 -18.74
CA SER A 90 5.90 -7.75 -17.96
C SER A 90 6.78 -7.69 -16.72
N VAL A 91 8.04 -7.30 -16.87
CA VAL A 91 9.01 -7.28 -15.77
C VAL A 91 8.61 -6.25 -14.72
N PHE A 92 8.20 -5.04 -15.12
CA PHE A 92 7.79 -4.02 -14.16
C PHE A 92 6.49 -4.39 -13.43
N ALA A 93 5.54 -5.05 -14.10
CA ALA A 93 4.34 -5.56 -13.43
C ALA A 93 4.68 -6.62 -12.37
N GLN A 94 5.65 -7.50 -12.64
CA GLN A 94 6.10 -8.50 -11.66
C GLN A 94 6.89 -7.85 -10.51
N SER A 95 7.80 -6.91 -10.81
CA SER A 95 8.52 -6.14 -9.80
C SER A 95 7.55 -5.39 -8.88
N GLN A 96 6.56 -4.70 -9.44
CA GLN A 96 5.51 -4.02 -8.68
C GLN A 96 4.71 -5.00 -7.79
N LEU A 97 4.34 -6.17 -8.32
CA LEU A 97 3.54 -7.14 -7.58
C LEU A 97 4.32 -7.74 -6.40
N VAL A 98 5.57 -8.16 -6.65
CA VAL A 98 6.45 -8.72 -5.61
C VAL A 98 6.76 -7.66 -4.56
N SER A 99 7.15 -6.45 -4.98
CA SER A 99 7.40 -5.35 -4.05
C SER A 99 6.15 -4.96 -3.24
N GLY A 100 4.96 -5.00 -3.84
CA GLY A 100 3.71 -4.78 -3.12
C GLY A 100 3.36 -5.86 -2.10
N GLY A 101 3.71 -7.12 -2.41
CA GLY A 101 3.61 -8.23 -1.46
C GLY A 101 4.58 -8.09 -0.31
N LEU A 102 5.82 -7.66 -0.57
CA LEU A 102 6.80 -7.33 0.46
C LEU A 102 6.32 -6.19 1.35
N LEU A 103 5.76 -5.11 0.78
CA LEU A 103 5.18 -4.02 1.55
C LEU A 103 4.04 -4.48 2.46
N CYS A 104 3.22 -5.44 2.02
CA CYS A 104 2.22 -6.06 2.89
C CYS A 104 2.87 -6.73 4.10
N VAL A 105 3.95 -7.50 3.90
CA VAL A 105 4.69 -8.15 4.99
C VAL A 105 5.35 -7.11 5.91
N GLU A 106 5.89 -6.03 5.34
CA GLU A 106 6.50 -4.92 6.08
C GLU A 106 5.50 -4.22 7.01
N PHE A 107 4.20 -4.20 6.68
CA PHE A 107 3.17 -3.77 7.61
C PHE A 107 2.80 -4.83 8.66
N LEU A 108 2.78 -6.12 8.29
CA LEU A 108 2.39 -7.19 9.22
C LEU A 108 3.40 -7.39 10.36
N LEU A 109 4.69 -7.30 10.07
CA LEU A 109 5.76 -7.52 11.05
C LEU A 109 5.71 -6.57 12.27
N PRO A 110 5.63 -5.24 12.12
CA PRO A 110 5.55 -4.33 13.26
C PRO A 110 4.28 -4.55 14.09
N PHE A 111 3.14 -4.91 13.47
CA PHE A 111 1.94 -5.27 14.24
C PHE A 111 2.16 -6.52 15.09
N ALA A 112 2.83 -7.55 14.56
CA ALA A 112 3.16 -8.75 15.33
C ALA A 112 4.10 -8.41 16.52
N ILE A 113 5.03 -7.48 16.33
CA ILE A 113 5.96 -7.05 17.38
C ILE A 113 5.23 -6.26 18.47
N TRP A 114 4.37 -5.31 18.12
CA TRP A 114 3.54 -4.60 19.11
C TRP A 114 2.58 -5.56 19.84
N GLN A 115 1.98 -6.54 19.15
CA GLN A 115 1.16 -7.57 19.78
C GLN A 115 1.98 -8.38 20.81
N THR A 116 3.23 -8.71 20.49
CA THR A 116 4.14 -9.42 21.41
C THR A 116 4.45 -8.58 22.65
N ALA A 117 4.73 -7.28 22.48
CA ALA A 117 4.95 -6.35 23.59
C ALA A 117 3.72 -6.30 24.52
N LEU A 118 2.51 -6.22 23.93
CA LEU A 118 1.26 -6.12 24.68
C LEU A 118 0.81 -7.45 25.30
N TYR A 119 1.22 -8.59 24.75
CA TYR A 119 0.80 -9.91 25.22
C TYR A 119 1.14 -10.13 26.71
N ARG A 120 2.33 -9.68 27.12
CA ARG A 120 2.87 -9.77 28.49
C ARG A 120 3.29 -8.40 29.03
N LEU A 121 2.57 -7.33 28.68
CA LEU A 121 2.96 -5.93 28.94
C LEU A 121 3.50 -5.68 30.36
N HIS A 122 2.85 -6.25 31.39
CA HIS A 122 3.21 -6.06 32.80
C HIS A 122 4.14 -7.14 33.38
N GLU A 123 4.41 -8.21 32.63
CA GLU A 123 5.39 -9.24 32.99
C GLU A 123 6.77 -8.93 32.40
N TRP A 124 6.83 -8.12 31.33
CA TRP A 124 8.07 -7.63 30.74
C TRP A 124 8.72 -6.53 31.58
N ASN A 125 10.05 -6.49 31.56
CA ASN A 125 10.78 -5.32 32.04
C ASN A 125 10.51 -4.11 31.10
N PRO A 126 10.47 -2.86 31.61
CA PRO A 126 10.23 -1.67 30.77
C PRO A 126 11.20 -1.51 29.61
N GLU A 127 12.45 -1.96 29.77
CA GLU A 127 13.46 -1.97 28.71
C GLU A 127 13.07 -2.87 27.53
N THR A 128 12.48 -4.04 27.80
CA THR A 128 12.02 -4.96 26.76
C THR A 128 10.84 -4.39 25.99
N VAL A 129 9.90 -3.75 26.70
CA VAL A 129 8.76 -3.07 26.06
C VAL A 129 9.24 -1.93 25.16
N GLN A 130 10.20 -1.13 25.62
CA GLN A 130 10.80 -0.07 24.81
C GLN A 130 11.50 -0.64 23.57
N MET A 131 12.34 -1.66 23.72
CA MET A 131 13.04 -2.29 22.60
C MET A 131 12.06 -2.80 21.53
N LEU A 132 10.98 -3.49 21.95
CA LEU A 132 9.96 -3.99 21.03
C LEU A 132 9.20 -2.85 20.35
N ASN A 133 8.87 -1.79 21.09
CA ASN A 133 8.24 -0.61 20.52
C ASN A 133 9.13 0.07 19.47
N ASP A 134 10.42 0.27 19.79
CA ASP A 134 11.39 0.88 18.89
C ASP A 134 11.58 0.04 17.63
N MET A 135 11.71 -1.28 17.80
CA MET A 135 11.80 -2.23 16.69
C MET A 135 10.57 -2.13 15.79
N ALA A 136 9.36 -2.09 16.36
CA ALA A 136 8.13 -1.97 15.58
C ALA A 136 8.04 -0.63 14.83
N TRP A 137 8.33 0.51 15.46
CA TRP A 137 8.31 1.82 14.78
C TRP A 137 9.37 1.94 13.69
N LEU A 138 10.59 1.47 13.95
CA LEU A 138 11.67 1.48 12.98
C LEU A 138 11.38 0.55 11.79
N MET A 139 10.73 -0.59 12.01
CA MET A 139 10.30 -1.45 10.92
C MET A 139 9.13 -0.84 10.13
N PHE A 140 8.16 -0.24 10.83
CA PHE A 140 6.97 0.35 10.23
C PHE A 140 7.31 1.55 9.32
N LEU A 141 8.32 2.35 9.65
CA LEU A 141 8.68 3.57 8.92
C LEU A 141 10.03 3.52 8.20
N GLY A 142 10.96 2.69 8.66
CA GLY A 142 12.34 2.65 8.14
C GLY A 142 12.52 1.68 6.97
N ILE A 143 11.64 0.68 6.83
CA ILE A 143 11.71 -0.29 5.72
C ILE A 143 10.82 0.20 4.58
N ILE A 144 11.35 1.12 3.76
CA ILE A 144 10.61 1.78 2.67
C ILE A 144 11.11 1.38 1.27
N SER A 145 12.18 0.60 1.19
CA SER A 145 12.84 0.26 -0.08
C SER A 145 11.93 -0.52 -1.03
N SER A 146 11.13 -1.46 -0.52
CA SER A 146 10.19 -2.23 -1.34
C SER A 146 9.09 -1.33 -1.91
N ALA A 147 8.53 -0.43 -1.10
CA ALA A 147 7.55 0.55 -1.52
C ALA A 147 8.11 1.49 -2.61
N CYS A 148 9.34 1.97 -2.45
CA CYS A 148 10.04 2.78 -3.46
C CYS A 148 10.19 2.02 -4.79
N CYS A 149 10.62 0.75 -4.74
CA CYS A 149 10.72 -0.12 -5.92
C CYS A 149 9.36 -0.35 -6.58
N GLN A 150 8.31 -0.52 -5.78
CA GLN A 150 6.94 -0.72 -6.27
C GLN A 150 6.48 0.48 -7.11
N VAL A 151 6.50 1.68 -6.52
CA VAL A 151 6.00 2.89 -7.20
C VAL A 151 6.93 3.32 -8.33
N ALA A 152 8.25 3.12 -8.20
CA ALA A 152 9.18 3.35 -9.30
C ALA A 152 8.88 2.44 -10.50
N SER A 153 8.60 1.16 -10.26
CA SER A 153 8.22 0.21 -11.33
C SER A 153 6.94 0.65 -12.06
N ILE A 154 5.94 1.11 -11.31
CA ILE A 154 4.71 1.69 -11.89
C ILE A 154 5.07 2.92 -12.74
N GLY A 155 5.87 3.84 -12.19
CA GLY A 155 6.26 5.07 -12.87
C GLY A 155 6.98 4.82 -14.19
N VAL A 156 7.99 3.95 -14.17
CA VAL A 156 8.78 3.60 -15.36
C VAL A 156 7.93 2.89 -16.41
N ALA A 157 7.08 1.92 -16.01
CA ALA A 157 6.19 1.23 -16.94
C ALA A 157 5.25 2.19 -17.68
N ILE A 158 4.66 3.16 -16.96
CA ILE A 158 3.80 4.19 -17.56
C ILE A 158 4.56 5.06 -18.56
N LEU A 159 5.80 5.45 -18.23
CA LEU A 159 6.59 6.31 -19.12
C LEU A 159 7.07 5.58 -20.38
N LEU A 160 7.27 4.25 -20.29
CA LEU A 160 7.66 3.37 -21.38
C LEU A 160 6.47 2.87 -22.22
N ASP A 161 5.23 3.07 -21.77
CA ASP A 161 4.04 2.73 -22.56
C ASP A 161 3.99 3.58 -23.84
N LYS A 162 4.22 2.92 -24.98
CA LYS A 162 4.18 3.49 -26.34
C LYS A 162 2.92 3.07 -27.10
N SER A 163 1.93 2.46 -26.43
CA SER A 163 0.70 2.06 -27.09
C SER A 163 -0.05 3.28 -27.64
N ALA A 164 -0.81 3.08 -28.72
CA ALA A 164 -1.61 4.14 -29.34
C ALA A 164 -2.64 4.74 -28.37
N LYS A 165 -3.07 3.95 -27.39
CA LYS A 165 -3.94 4.37 -26.30
C LYS A 165 -3.33 3.92 -24.96
N PRO A 166 -2.51 4.79 -24.32
CA PRO A 166 -1.85 4.46 -23.05
C PRO A 166 -2.83 4.04 -21.96
N VAL A 167 -2.44 3.07 -21.14
CA VAL A 167 -3.29 2.55 -20.05
C VAL A 167 -3.49 3.61 -18.97
N PHE A 168 -2.41 4.32 -18.63
CA PHE A 168 -2.40 5.43 -17.70
C PHE A 168 -1.83 6.69 -18.36
N PRO A 169 -2.25 7.89 -17.93
CA PRO A 169 -1.70 9.13 -18.47
C PRO A 169 -0.24 9.33 -18.04
N ARG A 170 0.58 9.95 -18.91
CA ARG A 170 2.03 10.11 -18.67
C ARG A 170 2.39 10.85 -17.38
N TRP A 171 1.56 11.81 -16.95
CA TRP A 171 1.77 12.52 -15.67
C TRP A 171 1.77 11.57 -14.47
N ALA A 172 1.00 10.48 -14.53
CA ALA A 172 0.94 9.48 -13.46
C ALA A 172 2.28 8.74 -13.33
N GLY A 173 3.01 8.61 -14.44
CA GLY A 173 4.37 8.08 -14.46
C GLY A 173 5.33 8.96 -13.67
N TYR A 174 5.41 10.26 -14.01
CA TYR A 174 6.24 11.23 -13.27
C TYR A 174 5.83 11.34 -11.79
N TYR A 175 4.53 11.32 -11.51
CA TYR A 175 4.01 11.34 -10.14
C TYR A 175 4.50 10.13 -9.33
N ASN A 176 4.47 8.92 -9.89
CA ASN A 176 4.96 7.72 -9.20
C ASN A 176 6.49 7.77 -8.93
N ILE A 177 7.28 8.32 -9.85
CA ILE A 177 8.72 8.54 -9.62
C ILE A 177 8.93 9.55 -8.49
N TRP A 178 8.16 10.64 -8.49
CA TRP A 178 8.22 11.64 -7.43
C TRP A 178 7.82 11.07 -6.05
N VAL A 179 6.78 10.24 -5.99
CA VAL A 179 6.37 9.52 -4.77
C VAL A 179 7.52 8.65 -4.25
N SER A 180 8.19 7.89 -5.14
CA SER A 180 9.35 7.07 -4.78
C SER A 180 10.43 7.90 -4.07
N MET A 181 10.77 9.05 -4.65
CA MET A 181 11.81 9.94 -4.12
C MET A 181 11.42 10.55 -2.77
N MET A 182 10.14 10.87 -2.56
CA MET A 182 9.66 11.47 -1.31
C MET A 182 9.70 10.53 -0.11
N TRP A 183 9.73 9.20 -0.34
CA TRP A 183 9.86 8.23 0.74
C TRP A 183 11.30 7.88 1.10
N VAL A 184 12.27 8.11 0.20
CA VAL A 184 13.69 7.81 0.46
C VAL A 184 14.22 8.42 1.77
N PRO A 185 13.89 9.69 2.14
CA PRO A 185 14.34 10.27 3.41
C PRO A 185 13.85 9.53 4.65
N ALA A 186 12.76 8.76 4.60
CA ALA A 186 12.33 7.95 5.74
C ALA A 186 13.32 6.80 6.05
N GLY A 187 14.13 6.38 5.08
CA GLY A 187 15.16 5.34 5.28
C GLY A 187 16.28 5.73 6.25
N ILE A 188 16.45 7.02 6.57
CA ILE A 188 17.48 7.50 7.51
C ILE A 188 16.93 7.77 8.93
N ILE A 189 15.66 7.42 9.21
CA ILE A 189 15.08 7.51 10.56
C ILE A 189 15.96 6.92 11.67
N PRO A 190 16.67 5.78 11.49
CA PRO A 190 17.49 5.21 12.57
C PRO A 190 18.58 6.13 13.13
N PHE A 191 18.95 7.21 12.42
CA PHE A 191 19.95 8.18 12.87
C PHE A 191 19.37 9.28 13.78
N PHE A 192 18.04 9.35 13.96
CA PHE A 192 17.37 10.46 14.64
C PHE A 192 16.42 9.99 15.75
N LYS A 193 16.61 10.52 16.95
CA LYS A 193 15.71 10.29 18.11
C LYS A 193 14.81 11.48 18.42
N ASP A 194 15.16 12.66 17.91
CA ASP A 194 14.42 13.91 18.12
C ASP A 194 14.46 14.76 16.85
N GLY A 195 13.58 15.77 16.80
CA GLY A 195 13.53 16.74 15.70
C GLY A 195 12.75 16.23 14.47
N PRO A 196 12.86 16.92 13.33
CA PRO A 196 11.95 16.74 12.21
C PRO A 196 12.16 15.43 11.41
N MET A 197 13.31 14.75 11.59
CA MET A 197 13.61 13.43 11.03
C MET A 197 13.31 12.26 11.98
N ALA A 198 13.04 12.52 13.26
CA ALA A 198 12.60 11.46 14.17
C ALA A 198 11.31 10.82 13.65
N TRP A 199 11.01 9.57 14.02
CA TRP A 199 9.88 8.84 13.44
C TRP A 199 8.50 9.50 13.64
N ASN A 200 8.37 10.43 14.59
CA ASN A 200 7.16 11.22 14.86
C ASN A 200 7.21 12.62 14.22
N GLY A 201 8.31 12.95 13.54
CA GLY A 201 8.59 14.24 12.93
C GLY A 201 7.97 14.42 11.54
N VAL A 202 8.04 15.65 11.02
CA VAL A 202 7.38 16.05 9.76
C VAL A 202 7.82 15.21 8.56
N PHE A 203 9.11 14.92 8.43
CA PHE A 203 9.63 14.25 7.23
C PHE A 203 9.56 12.74 7.29
N ALA A 204 9.57 12.16 8.49
CA ALA A 204 9.47 10.71 8.70
C ALA A 204 8.02 10.22 8.82
N TRP A 205 7.14 11.05 9.36
CA TRP A 205 5.75 10.70 9.60
C TRP A 205 4.81 11.38 8.60
N TRP A 206 4.71 12.71 8.68
CA TRP A 206 3.63 13.44 8.03
C TRP A 206 3.76 13.46 6.50
N ILE A 207 4.95 13.70 5.96
CA ILE A 207 5.18 13.70 4.52
C ILE A 207 4.92 12.31 3.92
N PRO A 208 5.55 11.20 4.40
CA PRO A 208 5.28 9.87 3.86
C PRO A 208 3.82 9.47 3.95
N LEU A 209 3.16 9.78 5.08
CA LEU A 209 1.74 9.51 5.29
C LEU A 209 0.87 10.22 4.24
N LEU A 210 1.01 11.54 4.09
CA LEU A 210 0.22 12.32 3.14
C LEU A 210 0.51 11.90 1.69
N VAL A 211 1.78 11.66 1.36
CA VAL A 211 2.20 11.16 0.06
C VAL A 211 1.55 9.80 -0.23
N TYR A 212 1.53 8.89 0.75
CA TYR A 212 0.89 7.58 0.62
C TYR A 212 -0.62 7.69 0.38
N PHE A 213 -1.35 8.47 1.17
CA PHE A 213 -2.79 8.68 0.94
C PHE A 213 -3.09 9.33 -0.42
N SER A 214 -2.26 10.30 -0.84
CA SER A 214 -2.39 10.93 -2.15
C SER A 214 -2.17 9.91 -3.27
N TRP A 215 -1.13 9.09 -3.16
CA TRP A 215 -0.76 8.10 -4.16
C TRP A 215 -1.83 7.03 -4.28
N PHE A 216 -2.31 6.56 -3.13
CA PHE A 216 -3.36 5.55 -3.05
C PHE A 216 -4.63 6.02 -3.76
N THR A 217 -5.08 7.25 -3.45
CA THR A 217 -6.27 7.86 -4.06
C THR A 217 -6.10 8.00 -5.57
N VAL A 218 -4.96 8.51 -6.02
CA VAL A 218 -4.64 8.64 -7.45
C VAL A 218 -4.70 7.28 -8.14
N MET A 219 -4.05 6.25 -7.58
CA MET A 219 -4.02 4.92 -8.19
C MET A 219 -5.40 4.27 -8.24
N VAL A 220 -6.23 4.39 -7.20
CA VAL A 220 -7.63 3.91 -7.23
C VAL A 220 -8.40 4.56 -8.37
N VAL A 221 -8.34 5.88 -8.50
CA VAL A 221 -9.05 6.61 -9.57
C VAL A 221 -8.56 6.18 -10.95
N LEU A 222 -7.24 6.07 -11.15
CA LEU A 222 -6.67 5.65 -12.43
C LEU A 222 -7.02 4.20 -12.78
N LEU A 223 -6.99 3.28 -11.81
CA LEU A 223 -7.37 1.89 -12.02
C LEU A 223 -8.85 1.77 -12.41
N LEU A 224 -9.75 2.44 -11.68
CA LEU A 224 -11.18 2.41 -12.01
C LEU A 224 -11.46 2.98 -13.40
N ARG A 225 -10.75 4.04 -13.81
CA ARG A 225 -10.82 4.59 -15.18
C ARG A 225 -10.32 3.59 -16.22
N ALA A 226 -9.17 2.96 -15.99
CA ALA A 226 -8.60 1.98 -16.91
C ALA A 226 -9.52 0.75 -17.08
N ILE A 227 -10.11 0.27 -15.98
CA ILE A 227 -11.07 -0.85 -15.99
C ILE A 227 -12.37 -0.47 -16.73
N ALA A 228 -12.88 0.75 -16.55
CA ALA A 228 -14.05 1.23 -17.29
C ALA A 228 -13.75 1.35 -18.80
N ASP A 229 -12.52 1.70 -19.17
CA ASP A 229 -12.06 1.71 -20.56
C ASP A 229 -12.00 0.30 -21.17
N ASP A 230 -11.65 -0.71 -20.38
CA ASP A 230 -11.66 -2.11 -20.80
C ASP A 230 -13.08 -2.64 -21.01
N GLU A 231 -13.98 -2.37 -20.07
CA GLU A 231 -15.39 -2.75 -20.15
C GLU A 231 -16.04 -2.17 -21.43
N ARG A 232 -15.76 -0.90 -21.74
CA ARG A 232 -16.25 -0.26 -22.99
C ARG A 232 -15.69 -0.93 -24.24
N GLN A 233 -14.43 -1.35 -24.23
CA GLN A 233 -13.82 -2.05 -25.37
C GLN A 233 -14.39 -3.46 -25.55
N GLN A 234 -14.58 -4.19 -24.46
CA GLN A 234 -15.22 -5.51 -24.48
C GLN A 234 -16.65 -5.45 -25.01
N ASN A 235 -17.45 -4.47 -24.55
CA ASN A 235 -18.82 -4.30 -25.01
C ASN A 235 -18.89 -3.97 -26.51
N ARG A 236 -18.03 -3.06 -27.00
CA ARG A 236 -17.94 -2.74 -28.44
C ARG A 236 -17.54 -3.96 -29.27
N ALA A 237 -16.56 -4.74 -28.81
CA ALA A 237 -16.15 -5.95 -29.50
C ALA A 237 -17.27 -7.00 -29.54
N ARG A 238 -18.03 -7.14 -28.45
CA ARG A 238 -19.19 -8.02 -28.36
C ARG A 238 -20.33 -7.57 -29.28
N GLU A 239 -20.65 -6.29 -29.30
CA GLU A 239 -21.65 -5.71 -30.21
C GLU A 239 -21.27 -5.92 -31.68
N HIS A 240 -20.00 -5.67 -32.03
CA HIS A 240 -19.50 -5.93 -33.38
C HIS A 240 -19.58 -7.42 -33.77
N ALA A 241 -19.26 -8.33 -32.84
CA ALA A 241 -19.38 -9.77 -33.09
C ALA A 241 -20.84 -10.22 -33.28
N LEU A 242 -21.80 -9.63 -32.55
CA LEU A 242 -23.24 -9.90 -32.70
C LEU A 242 -23.82 -9.28 -33.97
N ALA A 243 -23.25 -8.17 -34.46
CA ALA A 243 -23.69 -7.48 -35.67
C ALA A 243 -23.12 -8.11 -36.96
N MET A 244 -22.16 -9.03 -36.88
CA MET A 244 -21.69 -9.76 -38.06
C MET A 244 -22.80 -10.68 -38.58
N PRO A 245 -23.27 -10.52 -39.83
CA PRO A 245 -24.26 -11.43 -40.39
C PRO A 245 -23.68 -12.85 -40.46
N VAL A 246 -24.52 -13.85 -40.19
CA VAL A 246 -24.23 -15.28 -40.43
C VAL A 246 -24.13 -15.50 -41.94
N ARG A 247 -23.06 -15.03 -42.56
CA ARG A 247 -22.69 -15.35 -43.95
C ARG A 247 -21.35 -16.05 -43.88
N GLU A 248 -21.41 -17.37 -44.02
CA GLU A 248 -20.34 -18.37 -44.27
C GLU A 248 -20.46 -19.62 -43.37
N ALA A 249 -21.66 -20.18 -43.27
CA ALA A 249 -21.84 -21.59 -42.88
C ALA A 249 -22.49 -22.43 -44.02
N VAL A 250 -22.73 -21.83 -45.19
CA VAL A 250 -23.24 -22.51 -46.38
C VAL A 250 -22.59 -21.89 -47.61
N ALA A 251 -21.38 -22.34 -47.93
CA ALA A 251 -20.78 -22.27 -49.28
C ALA A 251 -19.82 -23.45 -49.41
#